data_AF-A0A938W3X7-F1
#
_entry.id   AF-A0A938W3X7-F1
#
_cell.length_a   1.000
_cell.length_b   1.000
_cell.length_c   1.000
_cell.angle_alpha   90.00
_cell.angle_beta   90.00
_cell.angle_gamma   90.00
#
_symmetry.space_group_name_H-M   'P 1'
#
loop_
_entity.id
_entity.type
_entity.pdbx_description
1 polymer ?
#
loop_
_entity_poly.entity_id
_entity_poly.type
_entity_poly.pdbx_seq_one_letter_code
_entity_poly.pdbx_strand_id
1 'polypeptide(L)'
;MDSAMIAKISKAKEYAQEPERMRFRRFEVNFQGRHEAYTVTFDNGSWSCGCDYFSQRRVCSHTMALERVLGQAGLALEGTATANQ
;
A
#
# COMPACT_ATOMS: atom_id res chain seq x y z
N MET A 1 -12.02 -22.81 26.91
CA MET A 1 -12.08 -21.93 25.73
C MET A 1 -11.60 -20.56 26.16
N ASP A 2 -10.62 -19.99 25.46
CA ASP A 2 -10.13 -18.63 25.75
C ASP A 2 -11.11 -17.62 25.13
N SER A 3 -12.14 -17.24 25.90
CA SER A 3 -13.19 -16.31 25.48
C SER A 3 -12.64 -14.97 25.00
N ALA A 4 -11.47 -14.54 25.51
CA ALA A 4 -10.82 -13.31 25.08
C ALA A 4 -10.24 -13.45 23.66
N MET A 5 -9.69 -14.61 23.31
CA MET A 5 -9.21 -14.89 21.95
C MET A 5 -10.37 -14.92 20.94
N ILE A 6 -11.49 -15.54 21.29
CA ILE A 6 -12.69 -15.59 20.42
C ILE A 6 -13.19 -14.17 20.12
N ALA A 7 -13.25 -13.30 21.14
CA ALA A 7 -13.64 -11.90 20.96
C ALA A 7 -12.67 -11.14 20.04
N LYS A 8 -11.35 -11.38 20.16
CA LYS A 8 -10.33 -10.77 19.27
C LYS A 8 -10.48 -11.23 17.83
N ILE A 9 -10.74 -12.51 17.59
CA ILE A 9 -10.96 -13.05 16.23
C ILE A 9 -12.21 -12.41 15.59
N SER A 10 -13.29 -12.24 16.37
CA SER A 10 -14.49 -11.55 15.89
C SER A 10 -14.20 -10.10 15.49
N LYS A 11 -13.50 -9.35 16.33
CA LYS A 11 -13.10 -7.97 16.04
C LYS A 11 -12.17 -7.87 14.84
N ALA A 12 -11.25 -8.81 14.67
CA ALA A 12 -10.35 -8.84 13.50
C ALA A 12 -11.14 -8.98 12.19
N LYS A 13 -12.21 -9.79 12.18
CA LYS A 13 -13.10 -9.93 11.01
C LYS A 13 -13.89 -8.65 10.74
N GLU A 14 -14.38 -7.99 11.79
CA GLU A 14 -15.06 -6.69 11.71
C GLU A 14 -14.13 -5.63 11.09
N TYR A 15 -12.92 -5.46 11.64
CA TYR A 15 -11.96 -4.46 11.15
C TYR A 15 -11.46 -4.73 9.73
N ALA A 16 -11.43 -5.98 9.28
CA ALA A 16 -11.09 -6.31 7.91
C ALA A 16 -12.15 -5.80 6.88
N GLN A 17 -13.37 -5.51 7.35
CA GLN A 17 -14.45 -4.94 6.52
C GLN A 17 -14.51 -3.41 6.57
N GLU A 18 -13.69 -2.77 7.41
CA GLU A 18 -13.64 -1.31 7.62
C GLU A 18 -12.25 -0.75 7.22
N PRO A 19 -11.86 -0.87 5.93
CA PRO A 19 -10.51 -0.53 5.47
C PRO A 19 -10.14 0.95 5.66
N GLU A 20 -11.13 1.84 5.79
CA GLU A 20 -10.95 3.26 6.09
C GLU A 20 -10.28 3.52 7.45
N ARG A 21 -10.30 2.53 8.36
CA ARG A 21 -9.58 2.60 9.64
C ARG A 21 -8.08 2.41 9.49
N MET A 22 -7.64 1.86 8.37
CA MET A 22 -6.24 1.52 8.12
C MET A 22 -5.59 2.57 7.21
N ARG A 23 -4.48 3.14 7.68
CA ARG A 23 -3.63 4.03 6.89
C ARG A 23 -2.23 3.46 6.79
N PHE A 24 -1.76 3.29 5.57
CA PHE A 24 -0.42 2.81 5.29
C PHE A 24 0.55 3.99 5.31
N ARG A 25 1.44 4.00 6.31
CA ARG A 25 2.47 5.03 6.47
C ARG A 25 3.73 4.70 5.68
N ARG A 26 4.14 3.43 5.74
CA ARG A 26 5.31 2.91 5.07
C ARG A 26 5.09 1.45 4.70
N PHE A 27 5.57 1.06 3.52
CA PHE A 27 5.68 -0.34 3.13
C PHE A 27 6.77 -0.54 2.09
N GLU A 28 7.14 -1.80 1.90
CA GLU A 28 8.06 -2.26 0.86
C GLU A 28 7.42 -3.47 0.17
N VAL A 29 7.50 -3.50 -1.15
CA VAL A 29 7.01 -4.59 -1.99
C VAL A 29 8.12 -5.03 -2.93
N ASN A 30 8.38 -6.33 -2.97
CA ASN A 30 9.12 -6.95 -4.05
C ASN A 30 8.15 -7.17 -5.22
N PHE A 31 8.31 -6.40 -6.29
CA PHE A 31 7.46 -6.41 -7.47
C PHE A 31 8.10 -7.26 -8.56
N GLN A 32 7.51 -8.43 -8.85
CA GLN A 32 7.97 -9.27 -9.95
C GLN A 32 7.49 -8.69 -11.29
N GLY A 33 8.39 -8.02 -12.00
CA GLY A 33 8.17 -7.61 -13.38
C GLY A 33 8.38 -8.75 -14.36
N ARG A 34 8.19 -8.45 -15.65
CA ARG A 34 8.37 -9.42 -16.75
C ARG A 34 9.82 -9.88 -16.91
N HIS A 35 10.76 -8.99 -16.61
CA HIS A 35 12.20 -9.20 -16.87
C HIS A 35 13.04 -9.23 -15.58
N GLU A 36 12.59 -8.56 -14.53
CA GLU A 36 13.33 -8.40 -13.28
C GLU A 36 12.37 -8.16 -12.11
N ALA A 37 12.85 -8.38 -10.89
CA ALA A 37 12.18 -8.00 -9.66
C ALA A 37 12.61 -6.59 -9.22
N TYR A 38 11.64 -5.74 -8.89
CA TYR A 38 11.88 -4.36 -8.48
C TYR A 38 11.42 -4.16 -7.04
N THR A 39 12.25 -3.53 -6.22
CA THR A 39 11.81 -3.05 -4.91
C THR A 39 11.03 -1.75 -5.09
N VAL A 40 9.78 -1.74 -4.62
CA VAL A 40 8.94 -0.54 -4.56
C VAL A 40 8.71 -0.20 -3.10
N THR A 41 8.99 1.04 -2.71
CA THR A 41 8.73 1.53 -1.36
C THR A 41 7.80 2.72 -1.39
N PHE A 42 7.05 2.85 -0.31
CA PHE A 42 6.31 4.05 0.03
C PHE A 42 6.72 4.44 1.44
N ASP A 43 7.06 5.71 1.65
CA ASP A 43 7.36 6.26 2.96
C ASP A 43 6.75 7.67 3.05
N ASN A 44 5.71 7.82 3.87
CA ASN A 44 5.07 9.09 4.22
C ASN A 44 4.81 10.01 3.01
N GLY A 45 4.04 9.51 2.04
CA GLY A 45 3.70 10.24 0.81
C GLY A 45 4.73 10.14 -0.31
N SER A 46 5.91 9.59 -0.06
CA SER A 46 6.98 9.46 -1.05
C SER A 46 7.08 8.05 -1.60
N TRP A 47 6.90 7.93 -2.92
CA TRP A 47 7.19 6.70 -3.65
C TRP A 47 8.67 6.58 -4.00
N SER A 48 9.16 5.34 -4.05
CA SER A 48 10.41 4.97 -4.69
C SER A 48 10.26 3.64 -5.40
N CYS A 49 10.89 3.50 -6.56
CA CYS A 49 10.98 2.23 -7.27
C CYS A 49 12.38 2.08 -7.85
N GLY A 50 12.96 0.89 -7.74
CA GLY A 50 14.30 0.59 -8.27
C GLY A 50 14.41 0.52 -9.79
N CYS A 51 13.36 0.85 -10.57
CA CYS A 51 13.44 0.82 -12.02
C CYS A 51 13.96 2.14 -12.61
N ASP A 52 14.69 2.08 -13.72
CA ASP A 52 15.30 3.25 -14.38
C ASP A 52 14.28 4.33 -14.77
N TYR A 53 13.07 3.90 -15.15
CA TYR A 53 12.01 4.83 -15.54
C TYR A 53 11.57 5.72 -14.37
N PHE A 54 11.53 5.17 -13.16
CA PHE A 54 11.14 5.91 -11.96
C PHE A 54 12.16 6.99 -11.61
N SER A 55 13.45 6.70 -11.76
CA SER A 55 14.53 7.67 -11.50
C SER A 55 14.40 8.95 -12.34
N GLN A 56 13.81 8.86 -13.53
CA GLN A 56 13.65 10.00 -14.44
C GLN A 56 12.37 10.80 -14.20
N ARG A 57 11.27 10.14 -13.83
CA ARG A 57 9.93 10.75 -13.81
C ARG A 57 9.23 10.75 -12.47
N ARG A 58 9.80 10.08 -11.45
CA ARG A 58 9.19 9.87 -10.13
C ARG A 58 7.84 9.14 -10.16
N VAL A 59 7.57 8.44 -11.26
CA VAL A 59 6.39 7.59 -11.47
C VAL A 59 6.78 6.45 -12.43
N CYS A 60 6.23 5.26 -12.22
CA CYS A 60 6.41 4.12 -13.13
C CYS A 60 5.20 3.18 -13.10
N SER A 61 5.18 2.17 -13.98
CA SER A 61 4.13 1.15 -13.99
C SER A 61 3.97 0.42 -12.66
N HIS A 62 5.04 0.25 -11.89
CA HIS A 62 5.02 -0.46 -10.61
C HIS A 62 4.32 0.36 -9.52
N THR A 63 4.66 1.64 -9.36
CA THR A 63 3.98 2.52 -8.39
C THR A 63 2.52 2.72 -8.79
N MET A 64 2.26 2.93 -10.09
CA MET A 64 0.90 3.04 -10.63
C MET A 64 0.05 1.77 -10.42
N ALA A 65 0.66 0.59 -10.48
CA ALA A 65 -0.02 -0.67 -10.20
C ALA A 65 -0.38 -0.79 -8.73
N LEU A 66 0.56 -0.46 -7.82
CA LEU A 66 0.30 -0.49 -6.38
C LEU A 66 -0.76 0.51 -5.93
N GLU A 67 -0.75 1.73 -6.48
CA GLU A 67 -1.82 2.71 -6.23
C GLU A 67 -3.21 2.16 -6.59
N ARG A 68 -3.33 1.45 -7.72
CA ARG A 68 -4.58 0.81 -8.13
C ARG A 68 -5.00 -0.32 -7.20
N VAL A 69 -4.08 -1.21 -6.83
CA VAL A 69 -4.37 -2.35 -5.94
C VAL A 69 -4.81 -1.86 -4.56
N LEU A 70 -4.11 -0.86 -4.00
CA LEU A 70 -4.46 -0.28 -2.70
C LEU A 70 -5.82 0.41 -2.75
N GLY A 71 -6.09 1.18 -3.81
CA GLY A 71 -7.40 1.81 -4.03
C GLY A 71 -8.54 0.79 -4.15
N GLN A 72 -8.33 -0.32 -4.87
CA GLN A 72 -9.31 -1.42 -4.98
C GLN A 72 -9.55 -2.13 -3.65
N ALA A 73 -8.52 -2.25 -2.81
CA ALA A 73 -8.63 -2.81 -1.47
C ALA A 73 -9.25 -1.84 -0.44
N GLY A 74 -9.59 -0.61 -0.84
CA GLY A 74 -10.12 0.43 0.05
C GLY A 74 -9.08 0.99 1.02
N LEU A 75 -7.79 0.76 0.77
CA LEU A 75 -6.70 1.12 1.69
C LEU A 75 -6.21 2.53 1.39
N ALA A 76 -6.13 3.35 2.44
CA ALA A 76 -5.62 4.71 2.33
C ALA A 76 -4.10 4.78 2.58
N LEU A 77 -3.43 5.64 1.82
CA LEU A 77 -2.04 6.02 2.05
C LEU A 77 -1.98 7.25 2.95
N GLU A 78 -1.09 7.25 3.94
CA GLU A 78 -0.81 8.43 4.73
C GLU A 78 0.17 9.34 3.97
N GLY A 79 -0.07 10.65 3.98
CA GLY A 79 0.84 11.63 3.40
C GLY A 79 0.72 11.83 1.89
N THR A 80 -0.19 11.14 1.19
CA THR A 80 -0.60 11.57 -0.15
C THR A 80 -1.38 12.87 0.00
N ALA A 81 -0.69 14.00 -0.09
CA ALA A 81 -1.35 15.28 -0.30
C ALA A 81 -2.30 15.09 -1.49
N THR A 82 -3.59 15.34 -1.26
CA THR A 82 -4.55 15.57 -2.33
C THR A 82 -3.99 16.69 -3.19
N ALA A 83 -3.28 16.34 -4.27
CA ALA A 83 -2.94 17.25 -5.35
C ALA A 83 -4.25 17.58 -6.06
N ASN A 84 -5.02 18.46 -5.44
CA ASN A 84 -6.11 19.18 -6.05
C ASN A 84 -5.69 20.64 -6.03
N GLN A 85 -5.11 21.09 -7.15
CA GLN A 85 -5.04 22.46 -7.65
C GLN A 85 -4.45 22.43 -9.06
#